data_AF-A0A382G6E9-F1
#
_entry.id   AF-A0A382G6E9-F1
#
_cell.length_a   1.000
_cell.length_b   1.000
_cell.length_c   1.000
_cell.angle_alpha   90.00
_cell.angle_beta   90.00
_cell.angle_gamma   90.00
#
_symmetry.space_group_name_H-M   'P 1'
#
loop_
_entity.id
_entity.type
_entity.pdbx_description
1 polymer ?
#
loop_
_entity_poly.entity_id
_entity_poly.type
_entity_poly.pdbx_seq_one_letter_code
_entity_poly.pdbx_strand_id
1 'polypeptide(L)'
;MPVPGPSSQRGGKPMSKKKVIRFGLPKGSLEKPTIEKMAKAGFNIHVSNRSLVPYIDDREIEIRLIRAQEISRYVELGYLD
;
A
#
# COMPACT_ATOMS: atom_id res chain seq x y z
N MET A 1 -46.73 34.43 6.70
CA MET A 1 -45.28 34.51 6.39
C MET A 1 -44.71 33.09 6.41
N PRO A 2 -43.87 32.74 5.42
CA PRO A 2 -43.42 31.38 5.15
C PRO A 2 -42.44 30.83 6.19
N VAL A 3 -42.54 29.53 6.43
CA VAL A 3 -41.58 28.73 7.21
C VAL A 3 -40.21 28.68 6.52
N PRO A 4 -39.09 28.93 7.21
CA PRO A 4 -37.76 28.64 6.67
C PRO A 4 -37.53 27.12 6.66
N GLY A 5 -37.13 26.62 5.49
CA GLY A 5 -37.14 25.21 5.10
C GLY A 5 -36.13 24.29 5.79
N PRO A 6 -36.13 23.00 5.41
CA PRO A 6 -35.30 21.97 6.05
C PRO A 6 -33.83 22.21 5.74
N SER A 7 -33.04 22.27 6.82
CA SER A 7 -31.58 22.30 6.80
C SER A 7 -31.06 21.24 5.84
N SER A 8 -30.45 21.72 4.77
CA SER A 8 -29.78 20.97 3.72
C SER A 8 -28.93 19.83 4.32
N GLN A 9 -29.35 18.60 4.05
CA GLN A 9 -28.46 17.44 4.10
C GLN A 9 -27.35 17.67 3.07
N ARG A 10 -26.22 18.25 3.48
CA ARG A 10 -24.97 18.09 2.73
C ARG A 10 -24.26 16.88 3.30
N GLY A 11 -24.60 15.72 2.73
CA GLY A 11 -23.87 14.49 2.95
C GLY A 11 -22.38 14.71 2.71
N GLY A 12 -21.58 14.57 3.78
CA GLY A 12 -20.17 14.33 3.64
C GLY A 12 -19.99 13.05 2.84
N LYS A 13 -19.42 13.15 1.63
CA LYS A 13 -18.95 12.00 0.86
C LYS A 13 -18.21 11.04 1.82
N PRO A 14 -18.50 9.73 1.81
CA PRO A 14 -17.67 8.81 2.55
C PRO A 14 -16.26 8.94 1.98
N MET A 15 -15.32 9.33 2.84
CA MET A 15 -13.90 9.38 2.55
C MET A 15 -13.52 7.97 2.11
N SER A 16 -13.29 7.77 0.81
CA SER A 16 -12.89 6.49 0.24
C SER A 16 -11.76 5.96 1.12
N LYS A 17 -11.99 4.83 1.80
CA LYS A 17 -10.94 4.12 2.54
C LYS A 17 -9.75 4.01 1.59
N LYS A 18 -8.69 4.77 1.85
CA LYS A 18 -7.46 4.74 1.06
C LYS A 18 -6.99 3.29 1.10
N LYS A 19 -7.16 2.57 -0.01
CA LYS A 19 -6.73 1.17 -0.11
C LYS A 19 -5.21 1.23 -0.12
N VAL A 20 -4.59 0.91 1.01
CA VAL A 20 -3.15 0.75 1.09
C VAL A 20 -2.81 -0.50 0.29
N ILE A 21 -2.09 -0.33 -0.82
CA ILE A 21 -1.63 -1.42 -1.68
C ILE A 21 -0.55 -2.17 -0.92
N ARG A 22 -0.77 -3.46 -0.66
CA ARG A 22 0.18 -4.30 0.06
C ARG A 22 1.04 -5.04 -0.96
N PHE A 23 2.21 -4.50 -1.25
CA PHE A 23 3.12 -5.07 -2.23
C PHE A 23 4.08 -6.08 -1.61
N GLY A 24 4.12 -7.28 -2.17
CA GLY A 24 4.97 -8.38 -1.70
C GLY A 24 6.33 -8.32 -2.38
N LEU A 25 7.34 -7.82 -1.69
CA LEU A 25 8.69 -7.74 -2.25
C LEU A 25 9.43 -9.06 -1.97
N PRO A 26 9.92 -9.76 -3.01
CA PRO A 26 10.62 -11.03 -2.85
C PRO A 26 11.95 -10.83 -2.11
N LYS A 27 12.07 -11.43 -0.92
CA LYS A 27 13.31 -11.39 -0.13
C LYS A 27 14.40 -12.26 -0.78
N GLY A 28 15.64 -11.79 -0.74
CA GLY A 28 16.81 -12.53 -1.22
C GLY A 28 17.32 -12.02 -2.57
N SER A 29 17.53 -12.92 -3.54
CA SER A 29 18.19 -12.59 -4.82
C SER A 29 17.44 -11.55 -5.66
N LEU A 30 16.12 -11.44 -5.50
CA LEU A 30 15.28 -10.49 -6.23
C LEU A 30 14.98 -9.19 -5.46
N GLU A 31 15.50 -9.06 -4.25
CA GLU A 31 15.25 -7.89 -3.40
C GLU A 31 15.88 -6.62 -4.01
N LYS A 32 17.21 -6.65 -4.22
CA LYS A 32 17.98 -5.57 -4.85
C LYS A 32 17.42 -5.12 -6.22
N PRO A 33 17.17 -6.02 -7.20
CA PRO A 33 16.65 -5.60 -8.50
C PRO A 33 15.23 -5.03 -8.42
N THR A 34 14.42 -5.47 -7.45
CA THR A 34 13.07 -4.90 -7.24
C THR A 34 13.15 -3.49 -6.67
N ILE A 35 14.02 -3.26 -5.68
CA ILE A 35 14.27 -1.92 -5.12
C ILE A 35 14.75 -0.97 -6.22
N GLU A 36 15.69 -1.41 -7.07
CA GLU A 36 16.21 -0.56 -8.14
C GLU A 36 15.14 -0.20 -9.18
N LYS A 37 14.24 -1.14 -9.51
CA LYS A 37 13.09 -0.86 -10.39
C LYS A 37 12.12 0.13 -9.76
N MET A 38 11.82 -0.03 -8.48
CA MET A 38 10.95 0.89 -7.74
C MET A 38 11.57 2.29 -7.63
N ALA A 39 12.88 2.37 -7.35
CA ALA A 39 13.62 3.63 -7.34
C ALA A 39 13.59 4.33 -8.70
N LYS A 40 13.73 3.57 -9.80
CA LYS A 40 13.57 4.09 -11.18
C LYS A 40 12.15 4.59 -11.47
N ALA A 41 11.14 4.02 -10.82
CA ALA A 41 9.75 4.48 -10.90
C ALA A 41 9.45 5.67 -9.96
N GLY A 42 10.43 6.14 -9.18
CA GLY A 42 10.26 7.26 -8.24
C GLY A 42 9.88 6.84 -6.82
N PHE A 43 9.82 5.54 -6.52
CA PHE A 43 9.53 5.03 -5.19
C PHE A 43 10.82 4.76 -4.42
N ASN A 44 11.05 5.50 -3.34
CA ASN A 44 12.25 5.35 -2.52
C ASN A 44 12.04 4.26 -1.47
N ILE A 45 12.54 3.05 -1.73
CA ILE A 45 12.40 1.90 -0.82
C ILE A 45 13.69 1.70 -0.03
N HIS A 46 13.58 1.69 1.29
CA HIS A 46 14.66 1.42 2.23
C HIS A 46 14.42 0.09 2.92
N VAL A 47 15.24 -0.90 2.58
CA VAL A 47 15.16 -2.23 3.21
C VAL A 47 16.19 -2.31 4.31
N SER A 48 15.74 -2.64 5.53
CA SER A 48 16.64 -2.86 6.66
C SER A 48 16.80 -4.36 6.90
N ASN A 49 18.03 -4.87 6.91
CA ASN A 49 18.29 -6.31 7.10
C ASN A 49 17.73 -6.88 8.42
N ARG A 50 17.42 -6.00 9.39
CA ARG A 50 16.84 -6.35 10.68
C ARG A 50 15.30 -6.36 10.71
N SER A 51 14.64 -5.77 9.71
CA SER A 51 13.19 -5.59 9.69
C SER A 51 12.59 -6.14 8.39
N LEU A 52 11.56 -6.98 8.51
CA LEU A 52 10.82 -7.57 7.38
C LEU A 52 9.87 -6.57 6.68
N VAL A 53 9.85 -5.33 7.15
CA VAL A 53 9.01 -4.25 6.64
C VAL A 53 9.94 -3.16 6.10
N PRO A 54 10.14 -3.10 4.79
CA PRO A 54 10.89 -2.03 4.17
C PRO A 54 10.08 -0.73 4.21
N TYR A 55 10.79 0.38 4.35
CA TYR A 55 10.20 1.71 4.38
C TYR A 55 10.02 2.22 2.94
N ILE A 56 8.88 2.83 2.65
CA ILE A 56 8.59 3.48 1.36
C ILE A 56 8.07 4.89 1.65
N ASP A 57 8.43 5.84 0.79
CA ASP A 57 8.02 7.25 0.90
C ASP A 57 6.53 7.49 0.58
N ASP A 58 5.83 6.45 0.09
CA ASP A 58 4.43 6.53 -0.30
C ASP A 58 3.51 6.05 0.83
N ARG A 59 2.52 6.87 1.19
CA ARG A 59 1.55 6.55 2.25
C ARG A 59 0.41 5.64 1.77
N GLU A 60 0.34 5.37 0.48
CA GLU A 60 -0.66 4.48 -0.14
C GLU A 60 -0.11 3.08 -0.43
N ILE A 61 1.19 2.85 -0.20
CA ILE A 61 1.85 1.58 -0.49
C ILE A 61 2.48 1.06 0.80
N GLU A 62 2.18 -0.19 1.14
CA GLU A 62 2.85 -0.93 2.20
C GLU A 62 3.63 -2.07 1.55
N ILE A 63 4.94 -2.10 1.75
CA ILE A 63 5.78 -3.18 1.21
C ILE A 63 6.07 -4.17 2.32
N ARG A 64 5.99 -5.47 2.01
CA ARG A 64 6.39 -6.55 2.91
C ARG A 64 7.42 -7.44 2.25
N LEU A 65 8.48 -7.77 2.99
CA LEU A 65 9.44 -8.77 2.56
C LEU A 65 8.86 -10.16 2.78
N ILE A 66 8.63 -10.86 1.68
CA ILE A 66 8.09 -12.21 1.66
C ILE A 66 8.94 -13.07 0.75
N ARG A 67 9.02 -14.37 1.00
CA ARG A 67 9.73 -15.26 0.07
C ARG A 67 8.95 -15.36 -1.24
N ALA A 68 9.65 -15.39 -2.38
CA ALA A 68 9.01 -15.38 -3.69
C ALA A 68 7.95 -16.50 -3.86
N GLN A 69 8.23 -17.69 -3.35
CA GLN A 69 7.31 -18.82 -3.36
C GLN A 69 6.05 -18.63 -2.52
N GLU A 70 6.07 -17.75 -1.52
CA GLU A 70 4.90 -17.47 -0.67
C GLU A 70 4.04 -16.32 -1.21
N ILE A 71 4.55 -15.49 -2.13
CA ILE A 71 3.83 -14.34 -2.70
C ILE A 71 2.47 -14.77 -3.26
N SER A 72 2.43 -15.79 -4.13
CA SER A 72 1.19 -16.25 -4.75
C SER A 72 0.13 -16.63 -3.72
N ARG A 73 0.53 -17.30 -2.63
CA ARG A 73 -0.38 -17.71 -1.57
C ARG A 73 -0.92 -16.52 -0.80
N TYR A 74 -0.09 -15.53 -0.50
CA TYR A 74 -0.51 -14.34 0.24
C TYR A 74 -1.38 -13.40 -0.60
N VAL A 75 -1.19 -13.36 -1.92
CA VAL A 75 -2.10 -12.68 -2.86
C VAL A 75 -3.47 -13.38 -2.86
N GLU A 76 -3.48 -14.71 -2.96
CA GLU A 76 -4.72 -15.51 -2.95
C GLU A 76 -5.48 -15.38 -1.62
N LEU A 77 -4.76 -15.27 -0.51
CA LEU A 77 -5.33 -15.04 0.82
C LEU A 77 -5.77 -13.57 1.07
N GLY A 78 -5.52 -12.64 0.13
CA GLY A 78 -5.86 -11.22 0.26
C GLY A 78 -4.99 -10.44 1.26
N TYR A 79 -3.82 -11.00 1.64
CA TYR A 79 -2.84 -10.29 2.46
C TYR A 79 -1.97 -9.34 1.62
N LEU A 80 -1.77 -9.67 0.35
CA LEU A 80 -1.08 -8.87 -0.66
C LEU A 80 -2.06 -8.51 -1.77
N ASP A 81 -1.83 -7.37 -2.40
CA ASP A 81 -2.58 -6.87 -3.56
C ASP A 81 -1.78 -7.08 -4.86
#